data_AF-A0A7X7ZLR1-F1
#
_entry.id   AF-A0A7X7ZLR1-F1
#
_cell.length_a   1.000
_cell.length_b   1.000
_cell.length_c   1.000
_cell.angle_alpha   90.00
_cell.angle_beta   90.00
_cell.angle_gamma   90.00
#
_symmetry.space_group_name_H-M   'P 1'
#
loop_
_entity.id
_entity.type
_entity.pdbx_description
1 polymer ?
#
loop_
_entity_poly.entity_id
_entity_poly.type
_entity_poly.pdbx_seq_one_letter_code
_entity_poly.pdbx_strand_id
1 'polypeptide(L)'
;MKKTPAETKISYEAFVPSELSVLPNPQKALPAIAKDPRLTKLIESAVRQIPTRHELFLADAREMKIKPSSVHLIVTSPPYWTLKEYRDTKGQLGHIPGYSDFLRELDKV
;
A
#
# COMPACT_ATOMS: atom_id res chain seq x y z
N MET A 1 20.29 -6.72 17.33
CA MET A 1 18.83 -6.63 17.54
C MET A 1 18.41 -5.17 17.39
N LYS A 2 17.75 -4.79 16.28
CA LYS A 2 17.17 -3.44 16.15
C LYS A 2 15.88 -3.42 16.98
N LYS A 3 15.79 -2.49 17.94
CA LYS A 3 14.60 -2.28 18.78
C LYS A 3 13.40 -2.03 17.87
N THR A 4 12.31 -2.76 18.07
CA THR A 4 11.01 -2.45 17.49
C THR A 4 10.61 -1.06 17.98
N PRO A 5 10.35 -0.07 17.09
CA PRO A 5 9.87 1.24 17.52
C PRO A 5 8.53 1.07 18.25
N ALA A 6 8.33 1.79 19.34
CA ALA A 6 7.04 1.85 20.01
C ALA A 6 5.96 2.31 19.03
N GLU A 7 4.83 1.60 18.97
CA GLU A 7 3.65 1.99 18.19
C GLU A 7 3.15 3.34 18.72
N THR A 8 3.58 4.41 18.07
CA THR A 8 3.13 5.76 18.42
C THR A 8 1.77 5.93 17.77
N LYS A 9 0.71 5.94 18.59
CA LYS A 9 -0.66 6.13 18.12
C LYS A 9 -0.79 7.53 17.56
N ILE A 10 -0.78 7.66 16.23
CA ILE A 10 -1.03 8.93 15.54
C ILE A 10 -2.51 9.27 15.72
N SER A 11 -2.79 10.46 16.24
CA SER A 11 -4.13 11.05 16.21
C SER A 11 -4.35 11.65 14.83
N TYR A 12 -5.39 11.19 14.12
CA TYR A 12 -5.68 11.63 12.75
C TYR A 12 -6.55 12.90 12.72
N GLU A 13 -7.15 13.26 13.85
CA GLU A 13 -8.03 14.41 14.02
C GLU A 13 -7.33 15.72 13.65
N ALA A 14 -6.03 15.84 13.95
CA ALA A 14 -5.22 17.01 13.63
C ALA A 14 -5.04 17.25 12.12
N PHE A 15 -5.27 16.23 11.29
CA PHE A 15 -5.14 16.32 9.84
C PHE A 15 -6.47 16.57 9.14
N VAL A 16 -7.60 16.55 9.85
CA VAL A 16 -8.91 16.81 9.23
C VAL A 16 -9.03 18.32 8.93
N PRO A 17 -9.31 18.74 7.68
CA PRO A 17 -9.54 20.14 7.37
C PRO A 17 -10.65 20.74 8.24
N SER A 18 -10.50 21.99 8.68
CA SER A 18 -11.48 22.67 9.54
C SER A 18 -12.90 22.67 8.97
N GLU A 19 -13.04 22.72 7.66
CA GLU A 19 -14.33 22.69 6.96
C GLU A 19 -15.05 21.34 7.06
N LEU A 20 -14.33 20.30 7.46
CA LEU A 20 -14.81 18.93 7.62
C LEU A 20 -14.72 18.43 9.06
N SER A 21 -14.26 19.26 10.02
CA SER A 21 -14.04 18.85 11.41
C SER A 21 -15.34 18.63 12.18
N VAL A 22 -16.46 19.19 11.70
CA VAL A 22 -17.80 18.99 12.30
C VAL A 22 -18.79 18.60 11.21
N LEU A 23 -18.97 17.30 11.02
CA LEU A 23 -19.99 16.73 10.13
C LEU A 23 -21.03 15.99 10.98
N PRO A 24 -22.31 16.43 11.02
CA PRO A 24 -23.36 15.78 11.81
C PRO A 24 -23.56 14.30 11.44
N ASN A 25 -23.34 13.96 10.16
CA ASN A 25 -23.31 12.59 9.68
C ASN A 25 -22.30 12.50 8.51
N PRO A 26 -21.05 12.05 8.77
CA PRO A 26 -20.03 11.95 7.74
C PRO A 26 -20.48 11.08 6.55
N GLN A 27 -21.15 9.94 6.81
CA GLN A 27 -21.59 9.01 5.77
C GLN A 27 -22.55 9.65 4.77
N LYS A 28 -23.51 10.45 5.25
CA LYS A 28 -24.46 11.18 4.40
C LYS A 28 -23.80 12.36 3.66
N ALA A 29 -22.72 12.92 4.22
CA ALA A 29 -22.02 14.06 3.63
C ALA A 29 -21.08 13.67 2.47
N LEU A 30 -20.59 12.42 2.44
CA LEU A 30 -19.63 11.94 1.42
C LEU A 30 -20.04 12.26 -0.03
N PRO A 31 -21.29 12.05 -0.49
CA PRO A 31 -21.66 12.34 -1.87
C PRO A 31 -21.57 13.83 -2.23
N ALA A 32 -21.86 14.73 -1.29
CA ALA A 32 -21.75 16.16 -1.50
C ALA A 32 -20.27 16.60 -1.49
N ILE A 33 -19.48 16.08 -0.55
CA ILE A 33 -18.04 16.33 -0.46
C ILE A 33 -17.34 15.88 -1.75
N ALA A 34 -17.65 14.69 -2.25
CA ALA A 34 -17.04 14.14 -3.47
C ALA A 34 -17.36 14.96 -4.73
N LYS A 35 -18.47 15.70 -4.74
CA LYS A 35 -18.88 16.58 -5.85
C LYS A 35 -18.32 17.99 -5.75
N ASP A 36 -17.74 18.37 -4.61
CA ASP A 36 -17.13 19.69 -4.39
C ASP A 36 -15.61 19.63 -4.67
N PRO A 37 -15.12 20.20 -5.78
CA PRO A 37 -13.70 20.17 -6.14
C PRO A 37 -12.79 20.91 -5.15
N ARG A 38 -13.33 21.84 -4.36
CA ARG A 38 -12.58 22.56 -3.34
C ARG A 38 -12.32 21.65 -2.14
N LEU A 39 -13.36 20.95 -1.69
CA LEU A 39 -13.25 20.02 -0.55
C LEU A 39 -12.37 18.82 -0.88
N THR A 40 -12.47 18.26 -2.08
CA THR A 40 -11.59 17.15 -2.49
C THR A 40 -10.12 17.58 -2.52
N LYS A 41 -9.80 18.77 -3.03
CA LYS A 41 -8.43 19.32 -2.99
C LYS A 41 -7.90 19.53 -1.56
N LEU A 42 -8.77 19.98 -0.65
CA LEU A 42 -8.40 20.14 0.77
C LEU A 42 -8.09 18.78 1.41
N ILE A 43 -8.93 17.77 1.16
CA ILE A 43 -8.72 16.40 1.63
C ILE A 43 -7.42 15.84 1.06
N GLU A 44 -7.18 15.97 -0.24
CA GLU A 44 -5.93 15.50 -0.88
C GLU A 44 -4.69 16.15 -0.27
N SER A 45 -4.76 17.45 0.01
CA SER A 45 -3.65 18.19 0.65
C SER A 45 -3.43 17.74 2.09
N ALA A 46 -4.50 17.54 2.85
CA ALA A 46 -4.46 17.05 4.23
C ALA A 46 -3.91 15.62 4.34
N VAL A 47 -4.36 14.69 3.48
CA VAL A 47 -3.90 13.30 3.48
C VAL A 47 -2.38 13.21 3.24
N ARG A 48 -1.81 14.09 2.40
CA ARG A 48 -0.36 14.17 2.15
C ARG A 48 0.45 14.64 3.35
N GLN A 49 -0.17 15.26 4.35
CA GLN A 49 0.51 15.71 5.57
C GLN A 49 0.58 14.61 6.64
N ILE A 50 -0.19 13.52 6.49
CA ILE A 50 -0.17 12.41 7.43
C ILE A 50 1.23 11.76 7.36
N PRO A 51 1.97 11.72 8.48
CA PRO A 51 3.33 11.20 8.47
C PRO A 51 3.33 9.70 8.15
N THR A 52 4.14 9.31 7.18
CA THR A 52 4.32 7.92 6.79
C THR A 52 5.71 7.44 7.19
N ARG A 53 5.83 6.13 7.44
CA ARG A 53 7.11 5.45 7.57
C ARG A 53 7.26 4.46 6.43
N HIS A 54 8.33 4.61 5.68
CA HIS A 54 8.65 3.74 4.56
C HIS A 54 9.80 2.82 4.93
N GLU A 55 9.61 1.53 4.73
CA GLU A 55 10.65 0.52 4.85
C GLU A 55 10.87 -0.11 3.48
N LEU A 56 12.13 -0.13 3.03
CA LEU A 56 12.51 -0.73 1.77
C LEU A 56 13.26 -2.04 2.07
N PHE A 57 12.72 -3.14 1.54
CA PHE A 57 13.33 -4.46 1.67
C PHE A 57 13.73 -4.94 0.27
N LEU A 58 15.03 -5.06 0.03
CA LEU A 58 15.56 -5.68 -1.18
C LEU A 58 15.74 -7.17 -0.93
N ALA A 59 14.74 -7.96 -1.28
CA ALA A 59 14.73 -9.40 -1.09
C ALA A 59 13.77 -10.08 -2.09
N ASP A 60 13.79 -11.40 -2.14
CA ASP A 60 12.80 -12.19 -2.85
C ASP A 60 11.46 -12.12 -2.12
N ALA A 61 10.41 -11.66 -2.81
CA ALA A 61 9.09 -11.51 -2.22
C ALA A 61 8.49 -12.84 -1.73
N ARG A 62 8.90 -13.97 -2.33
CA ARG A 62 8.48 -15.33 -1.92
C ARG A 62 8.96 -15.71 -0.52
N GLU A 63 9.98 -15.01 -0.01
CA GLU A 63 10.56 -15.25 1.31
C GLU A 63 10.10 -14.20 2.35
N MET A 64 9.21 -13.28 1.97
CA MET A 64 8.74 -12.21 2.84
C MET A 64 7.94 -12.77 4.03
N LYS A 65 8.37 -12.44 5.24
CA LYS A 65 7.71 -12.82 6.49
C LYS A 65 7.18 -11.59 7.20
N ILE A 66 5.86 -11.41 7.18
CA ILE A 66 5.15 -10.37 7.91
C ILE A 66 4.29 -10.99 9.01
N LYS A 67 3.97 -10.22 10.05
CA LYS A 67 3.06 -10.67 11.11
C LYS A 67 1.66 -10.91 10.51
N PRO A 68 0.94 -12.00 10.87
CA PRO A 68 -0.44 -12.17 10.45
C PRO A 68 -1.30 -10.95 10.81
N SER A 69 -2.23 -10.58 9.91
CA SER A 69 -3.16 -9.46 10.08
C SER A 69 -2.49 -8.10 10.34
N SER A 70 -1.24 -7.90 9.92
CA SER A 70 -0.53 -6.62 10.06
C SER A 70 -0.60 -5.72 8.83
N VAL A 71 -1.14 -6.21 7.72
CA VAL A 71 -1.25 -5.49 6.44
C VAL A 71 -2.72 -5.33 6.08
N HIS A 72 -3.11 -4.10 5.76
CA HIS A 72 -4.49 -3.76 5.35
C HIS A 72 -4.71 -3.90 3.84
N LEU A 73 -3.68 -3.61 3.04
CA LEU A 73 -3.73 -3.63 1.58
C LEU A 73 -2.39 -4.10 1.03
N ILE A 74 -2.44 -5.03 0.07
CA ILE A 74 -1.29 -5.46 -0.73
C ILE A 74 -1.50 -4.97 -2.15
N VAL A 75 -0.48 -4.33 -2.71
CA VAL A 75 -0.42 -3.97 -4.14
C VAL A 75 0.81 -4.65 -4.72
N THR A 76 0.60 -5.47 -5.75
CA THR A 76 1.68 -6.21 -6.41
C THR A 76 1.57 -6.04 -7.92
N SER A 77 2.73 -5.96 -8.57
CA SER A 77 2.87 -6.02 -10.03
C SER A 77 3.83 -7.17 -10.36
N PRO A 78 3.36 -8.42 -10.28
CA PRO A 78 4.22 -9.56 -10.54
C PRO A 78 4.77 -9.51 -11.97
N PRO A 79 5.89 -10.19 -12.24
CA PRO A 79 6.49 -10.16 -13.57
C PRO A 79 5.50 -10.65 -14.62
N TYR A 80 5.54 -10.04 -15.82
CA TYR A 80 4.67 -10.35 -16.96
C TYR A 80 5.03 -11.68 -17.64
N TRP A 81 5.49 -12.66 -16.87
CA TRP A 81 5.97 -13.96 -17.33
C TRP A 81 6.97 -13.80 -18.50
N THR A 82 6.86 -14.62 -19.54
CA THR A 82 7.72 -14.59 -20.73
C THR A 82 7.39 -13.45 -21.71
N LEU A 83 6.38 -12.62 -21.44
CA LEU A 83 6.01 -11.48 -22.31
C LEU A 83 7.06 -10.38 -22.30
N LYS A 84 7.84 -10.28 -21.21
CA LYS A 84 8.90 -9.28 -21.06
C LYS A 84 10.19 -9.95 -20.65
N GLU A 85 11.27 -9.61 -21.34
CA GLU A 85 12.62 -9.99 -20.92
C GLU A 85 13.06 -9.13 -19.74
N TYR A 86 13.29 -9.78 -18.59
CA TYR A 86 13.78 -9.13 -17.37
C TYR A 86 15.29 -9.26 -17.27
N ARG A 87 15.92 -8.44 -16.42
CA ARG A 87 17.36 -8.57 -16.15
C ARG A 87 17.65 -9.93 -15.53
N ASP A 88 18.70 -10.57 -16.01
CA ASP A 88 19.12 -11.87 -15.50
C ASP A 88 19.62 -11.76 -14.06
N THR A 89 18.84 -12.37 -13.18
CA THR A 89 19.02 -12.32 -11.72
C THR A 89 18.54 -13.64 -11.14
N LYS A 90 19.23 -14.13 -10.11
CA LYS A 90 18.86 -15.38 -9.44
C LYS A 90 17.42 -15.27 -8.91
N GLY A 91 16.59 -16.26 -9.25
CA GLY A 91 15.20 -16.32 -8.79
C GLY A 91 14.20 -15.56 -9.66
N GLN A 92 14.61 -15.00 -10.80
CA GLN A 92 13.72 -14.27 -11.72
C GLN A 92 12.59 -15.17 -12.26
N LEU A 93 11.34 -14.84 -11.89
CA LEU A 93 10.17 -15.62 -12.30
C LEU A 93 9.87 -15.52 -13.80
N GLY A 94 10.25 -14.41 -14.44
CA GLY A 94 10.11 -14.26 -15.90
C GLY A 94 10.90 -15.27 -16.72
N HIS A 95 11.88 -15.95 -16.11
CA HIS A 95 12.70 -16.98 -16.75
C HIS A 95 12.10 -18.38 -16.62
N ILE A 96 10.97 -18.56 -15.93
CA ILE A 96 10.30 -19.84 -15.77
C ILE A 96 9.39 -20.05 -17.00
N PRO A 97 9.75 -20.91 -17.97
CA PRO A 97 8.98 -21.05 -19.20
C PRO A 97 7.71 -21.89 -19.00
N GLY A 98 7.65 -22.71 -17.95
CA GLY A 98 6.48 -23.53 -17.64
C GLY A 98 5.40 -22.70 -16.95
N TYR A 99 4.23 -22.58 -17.56
CA TYR A 99 3.12 -21.77 -17.00
C TYR A 99 2.70 -22.21 -15.60
N SER A 100 2.48 -23.51 -15.40
CA SER A 100 2.11 -24.06 -14.09
C SER A 100 3.21 -23.90 -13.05
N ASP A 101 4.48 -23.91 -13.48
CA ASP A 101 5.62 -23.72 -12.58
C ASP A 101 5.73 -22.26 -12.16
N PHE A 102 5.50 -21.33 -13.10
CA PHE A 102 5.43 -19.90 -12.84
C PHE A 102 4.32 -19.58 -11.82
N LEU A 103 3.10 -20.11 -12.01
CA LEU A 103 1.99 -19.88 -11.08
C LEU A 103 2.30 -20.41 -9.67
N ARG A 104 2.89 -21.61 -9.55
CA ARG A 104 3.29 -22.15 -8.22
C ARG A 104 4.33 -21.28 -7.52
N GLU A 105 5.23 -20.64 -8.26
CA GLU A 105 6.20 -19.72 -7.66
C GLU A 105 5.56 -18.36 -7.35
N LEU A 106 4.58 -17.92 -8.14
CA LEU A 106 3.83 -16.69 -7.89
C LEU A 106 2.93 -16.81 -6.65
N ASP A 107 2.31 -17.97 -6.41
CA ASP A 107 1.46 -18.23 -5.24
C ASP A 107 2.20 -18.13 -3.89
N LYS A 108 3.53 -18.08 -3.91
CA LYS A 108 4.36 -17.90 -2.71
C LYS A 108 4.55 -16.44 -2.31
N VAL A 109 4.09 -15.50 -3.15
CA VAL A 109 4.18 -14.04 -2.94
C VAL A 109 2.90 -13.53 -2.29
#